data_AF-A0A357D205-F1
#
_entry.id   AF-A0A357D205-F1
#
_cell.length_a   1.000
_cell.length_b   1.000
_cell.length_c   1.000
_cell.angle_alpha   90.00
_cell.angle_beta   90.00
_cell.angle_gamma   90.00
#
_symmetry.space_group_name_H-M   'P 1'
#
loop_
_entity.id
_entity.type
_entity.pdbx_description
1 polymer ?
#
loop_
_entity_poly.entity_id
_entity_poly.type
_entity_poly.pdbx_seq_one_letter_code
_entity_poly.pdbx_strand_id
1 'polypeptide(L)'
;VLTLLLVQVVFSFWSLKSRTFRHILCGKPSPIMVKGQLNWPEMQKNLYHVHDLIEQLRSQGYFNLSDVESALLETNGSLSVLPKARRRPVTPEDFELTPKRERMPVFLIVNGQIEEENLAQAGLTGEWLCNQLTQEGITDPRTVLVAMIDTGGQFYCQTKPSATKESQS
;
A
#
# COMPACT_ATOMS: atom_id res chain seq x y z
N VAL A 1 -29.09 5.52 14.48
CA VAL A 1 -27.61 5.58 14.53
C VAL A 1 -27.04 4.83 15.74
N LEU A 2 -27.44 5.17 16.98
CA LEU A 2 -26.94 4.52 18.20
C LEU A 2 -27.19 2.99 18.23
N THR A 3 -28.34 2.55 17.74
CA THR A 3 -28.69 1.12 17.63
C THR A 3 -27.77 0.35 16.67
N LEU A 4 -27.49 0.91 15.49
CA LEU A 4 -26.56 0.31 14.52
C LEU A 4 -25.13 0.25 15.07
N LEU A 5 -24.68 1.31 15.76
CA LEU A 5 -23.36 1.32 16.43
C LEU A 5 -23.26 0.23 17.49
N LEU A 6 -24.30 0.06 18.31
CA LEU A 6 -24.33 -0.99 19.34
C LEU A 6 -24.24 -2.38 18.69
N VAL A 7 -25.02 -2.65 17.65
CA VAL A 7 -24.97 -3.93 16.91
C VAL A 7 -23.59 -4.17 16.30
N GLN A 8 -22.99 -3.16 15.69
CA GLN A 8 -21.66 -3.25 15.10
C GLN A 8 -20.60 -3.59 16.16
N VAL A 9 -20.64 -2.95 17.33
CA VAL A 9 -19.69 -3.22 18.43
C VAL A 9 -19.86 -4.63 18.97
N VAL A 10 -21.09 -5.10 19.16
CA VAL A 10 -21.38 -6.47 19.62
C VAL A 10 -20.88 -7.51 18.62
N PHE A 11 -21.16 -7.34 17.33
CA PHE A 11 -20.68 -8.24 16.28
C PHE A 11 -19.16 -8.20 16.14
N SER A 12 -18.54 -7.03 16.28
CA SER A 12 -17.08 -6.89 16.27
C SER A 12 -16.45 -7.64 17.44
N PHE A 13 -17.01 -7.50 18.64
CA PHE A 13 -16.54 -8.22 19.82
C PHE A 13 -16.67 -9.74 19.66
N TRP A 14 -17.81 -10.24 19.19
CA TRP A 14 -17.99 -11.66 18.94
C TRP A 14 -17.11 -12.20 17.80
N SER A 15 -16.87 -11.40 16.75
CA SER A 15 -15.95 -11.76 15.66
C SER A 15 -14.51 -11.86 16.13
N LEU A 16 -14.10 -11.03 17.11
CA LEU A 16 -12.80 -11.14 17.75
C LEU A 16 -12.69 -12.41 18.62
N LYS A 17 -13.75 -12.75 19.36
CA LYS A 17 -13.74 -13.90 20.28
C LYS A 17 -13.89 -15.26 19.59
N SER A 18 -14.58 -15.34 18.46
CA SER A 18 -14.90 -16.60 17.78
C SER A 18 -14.52 -16.59 16.30
N ARG A 19 -13.62 -17.50 15.92
CA ARG A 19 -13.24 -17.72 14.51
C ARG A 19 -14.42 -18.21 13.67
N THR A 20 -15.27 -19.08 14.22
CA THR A 20 -16.45 -19.59 13.52
C THR A 20 -17.45 -18.47 13.24
N PHE A 21 -17.70 -17.61 14.23
CA PHE A 21 -18.57 -16.46 14.05
C PHE A 21 -18.01 -15.47 13.02
N ARG A 22 -16.69 -15.23 13.05
CA ARG A 22 -15.99 -14.45 12.03
C ARG A 22 -16.13 -15.05 10.63
N HIS A 23 -15.98 -16.36 10.47
CA HIS A 23 -16.13 -16.99 9.16
C HIS A 23 -17.56 -16.93 8.63
N ILE A 24 -18.57 -16.97 9.50
CA ILE A 24 -19.97 -16.81 9.09
C ILE A 24 -20.24 -15.37 8.66
N LEU A 25 -19.76 -14.38 9.41
CA LEU A 25 -19.98 -12.97 9.11
C LEU A 25 -19.15 -12.46 7.93
N CYS A 26 -17.86 -12.77 7.92
CA CYS A 26 -16.88 -12.21 6.98
C CYS A 26 -16.51 -13.17 5.85
N GLY A 27 -16.96 -14.43 5.89
CA GLY A 27 -16.53 -15.46 4.94
C GLY A 27 -15.13 -16.02 5.25
N LYS A 28 -14.61 -16.82 4.31
CA LYS A 28 -13.24 -17.33 4.31
C LYS A 28 -12.65 -17.21 2.91
N PRO A 29 -11.34 -16.94 2.76
CA PRO A 29 -10.69 -17.03 1.47
C PRO A 29 -10.84 -18.43 0.88
N SER A 30 -11.01 -18.51 -0.44
CA SER A 30 -11.24 -19.76 -1.15
C SER A 30 -10.12 -20.03 -2.16
N PRO A 31 -9.45 -21.20 -2.12
CA PRO A 31 -8.38 -21.53 -3.05
C PRO A 31 -8.98 -21.93 -4.41
N ILE A 32 -9.08 -20.96 -5.32
CA ILE A 32 -9.63 -21.14 -6.68
C ILE A 32 -8.65 -21.86 -7.62
N MET A 33 -7.34 -21.71 -7.38
CA MET A 33 -6.30 -22.46 -8.08
C MET A 33 -5.24 -22.95 -7.10
N VAL A 34 -4.82 -24.20 -7.24
CA VAL A 34 -3.78 -24.83 -6.41
C VAL A 34 -2.85 -25.65 -7.30
N LYS A 35 -1.54 -25.47 -7.16
CA LYS A 35 -0.51 -26.16 -7.96
C LYS A 35 -0.75 -26.05 -9.48
N GLY A 36 -1.17 -24.86 -9.92
CA GLY A 36 -1.49 -24.57 -11.32
C GLY A 36 -2.75 -25.25 -11.86
N GLN A 37 -3.60 -25.84 -11.01
CA GLN A 37 -4.86 -26.47 -11.39
C GLN A 37 -6.06 -25.73 -10.79
N LEU A 38 -7.12 -25.58 -11.59
CA LEU A 38 -8.36 -24.95 -11.14
C LEU A 38 -9.10 -25.87 -10.16
N ASN A 39 -9.53 -25.30 -9.04
CA ASN A 39 -10.33 -25.96 -8.03
C ASN A 39 -11.82 -25.77 -8.35
N TRP A 40 -12.31 -26.57 -9.29
CA TRP A 40 -13.70 -26.48 -9.76
C TRP A 40 -14.76 -26.52 -8.64
N PRO A 41 -14.67 -27.39 -7.61
CA PRO A 41 -15.60 -27.37 -6.49
C PRO A 41 -15.67 -26.03 -5.74
N GLU A 42 -14.52 -25.41 -5.48
CA GLU A 42 -14.46 -24.11 -4.82
C GLU A 42 -14.96 -22.99 -5.73
N MET A 43 -14.69 -23.05 -7.04
CA MET A 43 -15.25 -22.11 -8.01
C MET A 43 -16.78 -22.14 -8.03
N GLN A 44 -17.37 -23.35 -8.09
CA GLN A 44 -18.83 -23.50 -8.07
C GLN A 44 -19.44 -22.98 -6.76
N LYS A 45 -18.81 -23.28 -5.62
CA LYS A 45 -19.27 -22.83 -4.31
C LYS A 45 -19.30 -21.31 -4.18
N ASN A 46 -18.36 -20.61 -4.82
CA ASN A 46 -18.27 -19.16 -4.78
C ASN A 46 -18.91 -18.48 -6.01
N LEU A 47 -19.62 -19.24 -6.86
CA LEU A 47 -20.21 -18.75 -8.11
C LEU A 47 -19.20 -17.98 -8.98
N TYR A 48 -17.94 -18.44 -8.98
CA TYR A 48 -16.83 -17.73 -9.60
C TYR A 48 -16.50 -18.39 -10.94
N HIS A 49 -16.66 -17.65 -12.03
CA HIS A 49 -16.47 -18.20 -13.37
C HIS A 49 -15.00 -18.16 -13.80
N VAL A 50 -14.63 -19.02 -14.74
CA VAL A 50 -13.29 -19.04 -15.33
C VAL A 50 -12.97 -17.70 -16.03
N HIS A 51 -13.97 -17.03 -16.61
CA HIS A 51 -13.79 -15.70 -17.19
C HIS A 51 -13.41 -14.65 -16.15
N ASP A 52 -14.07 -14.64 -14.98
CA ASP A 52 -13.76 -13.73 -13.88
C ASP A 52 -12.33 -13.96 -13.37
N LEU A 53 -11.93 -15.22 -13.24
CA LEU A 53 -10.57 -15.59 -12.87
C LEU A 53 -9.55 -15.03 -13.87
N ILE A 54 -9.77 -15.25 -15.17
CA ILE A 54 -8.86 -14.79 -16.22
C ILE A 54 -8.80 -13.25 -16.25
N GLU A 55 -9.94 -12.56 -16.05
CA GLU A 55 -9.98 -11.11 -15.98
C GLU A 55 -9.16 -10.58 -14.80
N GLN A 56 -9.32 -11.15 -13.60
CA GLN A 56 -8.59 -10.73 -12.41
C GLN A 56 -7.10 -11.11 -12.47
N LEU A 57 -6.74 -12.22 -13.10
CA LEU A 57 -5.33 -12.55 -13.37
C LEU A 57 -4.70 -11.54 -14.32
N ARG A 58 -5.42 -11.16 -15.38
CA ARG A 58 -4.96 -10.18 -16.36
C ARG A 58 -4.79 -8.79 -15.74
N SER A 59 -5.69 -8.36 -14.85
CA SER A 59 -5.56 -7.07 -14.16
C SER A 59 -4.32 -7.00 -13.25
N GLN A 60 -3.80 -8.15 -12.83
CA GLN A 60 -2.55 -8.28 -12.06
C GLN A 60 -1.31 -8.56 -12.93
N GLY A 61 -1.44 -8.54 -14.27
CA GLY A 61 -0.34 -8.77 -15.21
C GLY A 61 -0.08 -10.23 -15.59
N TYR A 62 -0.93 -11.17 -15.16
CA TYR A 62 -0.81 -12.60 -15.51
C TYR A 62 -1.79 -12.98 -16.61
N PHE A 63 -1.31 -13.07 -17.86
CA PHE A 63 -2.16 -13.39 -19.02
C PHE A 63 -2.35 -14.90 -19.24
N ASN A 64 -1.43 -15.73 -18.72
CA ASN A 64 -1.50 -17.18 -18.89
C ASN A 64 -1.77 -17.87 -17.54
N LEU A 65 -2.75 -18.78 -17.51
CA LEU A 65 -3.00 -19.63 -16.34
C LEU A 65 -1.76 -20.46 -15.96
N SER A 66 -0.94 -20.83 -16.94
CA SER A 66 0.27 -21.62 -16.74
C SER A 66 1.38 -20.87 -16.00
N ASP A 67 1.27 -19.56 -15.83
CA ASP A 67 2.21 -18.71 -15.10
C ASP A 67 1.86 -18.62 -13.60
N VAL A 68 0.68 -19.08 -13.21
CA VAL A 68 0.15 -19.03 -11.83
C VAL A 68 0.34 -20.38 -11.14
N GLU A 69 0.86 -20.34 -9.91
CA GLU A 69 0.98 -21.53 -9.05
C GLU A 69 -0.26 -21.70 -8.16
N SER A 70 -0.77 -20.61 -7.59
CA SER A 70 -1.99 -20.63 -6.77
C SER A 70 -2.72 -19.29 -6.84
N ALA A 71 -4.04 -19.34 -6.68
CA ALA A 71 -4.88 -18.14 -6.62
C ALA A 71 -5.95 -18.31 -5.54
N LEU A 72 -6.08 -17.31 -4.67
CA LEU A 72 -7.05 -17.27 -3.58
C LEU A 72 -8.07 -16.16 -3.86
N LEU A 73 -9.35 -16.52 -3.83
CA LEU A 73 -10.45 -15.56 -3.83
C LEU A 73 -10.66 -15.08 -2.39
N GLU A 74 -10.39 -13.81 -2.16
CA GLU A 74 -10.57 -13.14 -0.87
C GLU A 74 -12.03 -12.82 -0.61
N THR A 75 -12.36 -12.54 0.66
CA THR A 75 -13.75 -12.32 1.10
C THR A 75 -14.37 -11.03 0.56
N ASN A 76 -13.55 -10.09 0.10
CA ASN A 76 -13.97 -8.87 -0.60
C ASN A 76 -14.14 -9.06 -2.11
N GLY A 77 -13.96 -10.28 -2.63
CA GLY A 77 -14.05 -10.60 -4.06
C GLY A 77 -12.78 -10.31 -4.89
N SER A 78 -11.69 -9.85 -4.24
CA SER A 78 -10.39 -9.70 -4.91
C SER A 78 -9.65 -11.04 -5.00
N LEU A 79 -8.77 -11.18 -5.99
CA LEU A 79 -7.91 -12.35 -6.14
C LEU A 79 -6.51 -12.04 -5.60
N SER A 80 -5.98 -12.91 -4.76
CA SER A 80 -4.56 -12.95 -4.41
C SER A 80 -3.85 -13.99 -5.28
N VAL A 81 -2.76 -13.62 -5.96
CA VAL A 81 -2.09 -14.49 -6.93
C VAL A 81 -0.67 -14.81 -6.47
N LEU A 82 -0.36 -16.11 -6.42
CA LEU A 82 0.99 -16.61 -6.29
C LEU A 82 1.48 -17.08 -7.66
N PRO A 83 2.38 -16.34 -8.33
CA PRO A 83 3.00 -16.79 -9.58
C PRO A 83 3.93 -17.98 -9.34
N LYS A 84 4.20 -18.75 -10.40
CA LYS A 84 5.26 -19.76 -10.39
C LYS A 84 6.61 -19.09 -10.15
N ALA A 85 7.54 -19.81 -9.52
CA ALA A 85 8.87 -19.31 -9.18
C ALA A 85 9.65 -18.71 -10.38
N ARG A 86 9.46 -19.26 -11.59
CA ARG A 86 10.08 -18.74 -12.82
C ARG A 86 9.40 -17.48 -13.42
N ARG A 87 8.27 -17.06 -12.86
CA ARG A 87 7.43 -15.93 -13.32
C ARG A 87 7.26 -14.85 -12.27
N ARG A 88 7.64 -15.11 -11.01
CA ARG A 88 7.63 -14.08 -9.97
C ARG A 88 8.69 -13.00 -10.28
N PRO A 89 8.49 -11.76 -9.83
CA PRO A 89 9.55 -10.76 -9.82
C PRO A 89 10.79 -11.29 -9.10
N VAL A 90 11.96 -10.86 -9.57
CA VAL A 90 13.24 -11.13 -8.90
C VAL A 90 13.30 -10.35 -7.59
N THR A 91 13.85 -10.98 -6.56
CA THR A 91 14.17 -10.33 -5.28
C THR A 91 15.68 -10.13 -5.18
N PRO A 92 16.16 -9.19 -4.34
CA PRO A 92 17.60 -9.04 -4.09
C PRO A 92 18.27 -10.35 -3.62
N GLU A 93 17.52 -11.20 -2.89
CA GLU A 93 17.99 -12.51 -2.43
C GLU A 93 18.34 -13.48 -3.58
N ASP A 94 17.66 -13.38 -4.74
CA ASP A 94 17.96 -14.21 -5.92
C ASP A 94 19.37 -13.96 -6.48
N PHE A 95 19.95 -12.80 -6.16
CA PHE A 95 21.28 -12.36 -6.58
C PHE A 95 22.25 -12.21 -5.39
N GLU A 96 21.89 -12.73 -4.21
CA GLU A 96 22.69 -12.62 -2.98
C GLU A 96 23.03 -11.16 -2.62
N LEU A 97 22.15 -10.22 -2.98
CA LEU A 97 22.34 -8.80 -2.68
C LEU A 97 21.83 -8.49 -1.27
N THR A 98 22.59 -7.68 -0.54
CA THR A 98 22.19 -7.11 0.76
C THR A 98 21.85 -5.62 0.59
N PRO A 99 20.64 -5.26 0.14
CA PRO A 99 20.28 -3.86 -0.04
C PRO A 99 20.33 -3.12 1.30
N LYS A 100 20.62 -1.82 1.24
CA LYS A 100 20.56 -0.97 2.44
C LYS A 100 19.13 -0.94 2.96
N ARG A 101 18.98 -0.92 4.28
CA ARG A 101 17.67 -0.81 4.92
C ARG A 101 17.03 0.53 4.56
N GLU A 102 15.91 0.49 3.86
CA GLU A 102 15.09 1.67 3.57
C GLU A 102 14.39 2.14 4.84
N ARG A 103 14.25 3.47 4.99
CA ARG A 103 13.49 4.10 6.08
C ARG A 103 12.16 4.58 5.53
N MET A 104 11.17 4.76 6.41
CA MET A 104 9.96 5.48 6.00
C MET A 104 10.32 6.95 5.76
N PRO A 105 9.80 7.56 4.68
CA PRO A 105 10.01 8.98 4.46
C PRO A 105 9.35 9.76 5.59
N VAL A 106 9.98 10.86 5.99
CA VAL A 106 9.49 11.73 7.06
C VAL A 106 9.21 13.10 6.49
N PHE A 107 7.93 13.49 6.49
CA PHE A 107 7.51 14.83 6.07
C PHE A 107 7.88 15.85 7.13
N LEU A 108 8.61 16.89 6.72
CA LEU A 108 9.06 17.98 7.58
C LEU A 108 8.25 19.25 7.33
N ILE A 109 7.84 19.48 6.09
CA ILE A 109 6.91 20.55 5.72
C ILE A 109 5.87 19.99 4.77
N VAL A 110 4.60 20.31 5.01
CA VAL A 110 3.49 20.04 4.08
C VAL A 110 2.68 21.32 3.93
N ASN A 111 2.47 21.77 2.69
CA ASN A 111 1.72 22.98 2.35
C ASN A 111 2.17 24.25 3.09
N GLY A 112 3.44 24.31 3.47
CA GLY A 112 4.05 25.43 4.16
C GLY A 112 3.89 25.40 5.68
N GLN A 113 3.35 24.32 6.24
CA GLN A 113 3.30 24.05 7.67
C GLN A 113 4.41 23.09 8.07
N ILE A 114 5.17 23.45 9.11
CA ILE A 114 6.23 22.61 9.65
C ILE A 114 5.60 21.52 10.52
N GLU A 115 6.00 20.28 10.28
CA GLU A 115 5.57 19.09 11.03
C GLU A 115 6.50 18.86 12.23
N GLU A 116 6.30 19.60 13.31
CA GLU A 116 7.17 19.58 14.50
C GLU A 116 7.28 18.18 15.16
N GLU A 117 6.18 17.43 15.18
CA GLU A 117 6.20 16.06 15.70
C GLU A 117 7.09 15.14 14.86
N ASN A 118 7.08 15.31 13.54
CA ASN A 118 7.90 14.53 12.62
C ASN A 118 9.38 14.91 12.72
N LEU A 119 9.70 16.19 12.90
CA LEU A 119 11.06 16.64 13.22
C LEU A 119 11.57 15.94 14.48
N ALA A 120 10.78 15.97 15.56
CA ALA A 120 11.15 15.33 16.82
C ALA A 120 11.32 13.80 16.68
N GLN A 121 10.39 13.12 15.99
CA GLN A 121 10.47 11.68 15.72
C GLN A 121 11.69 11.31 14.87
N ALA A 122 12.08 12.19 13.93
CA ALA A 122 13.29 12.01 13.13
C ALA A 122 14.58 12.37 13.87
N GLY A 123 14.50 12.92 15.09
CA GLY A 123 15.65 13.42 15.84
C GLY A 123 16.27 14.68 15.21
N LEU A 124 15.47 15.45 14.47
CA LEU A 124 15.87 16.67 13.78
C LEU A 124 15.37 17.89 14.56
N THR A 125 16.05 19.02 14.39
CA THR A 125 15.68 20.30 15.01
C THR A 125 15.10 21.26 13.97
N GLY A 126 14.32 22.24 14.42
CA GLY A 126 13.89 23.34 13.54
C GLY A 126 15.08 24.11 12.94
N GLU A 127 16.17 24.24 13.68
CA GLU A 127 17.42 24.84 13.18
C GLU A 127 18.03 24.04 12.02
N TRP A 128 18.05 22.71 12.14
CA TRP A 128 18.49 21.84 11.05
C TRP A 128 17.62 22.04 9.80
N LEU A 129 16.30 22.14 9.96
CA LEU A 129 15.38 22.34 8.84
C LEU A 129 15.59 23.70 8.17
N CYS A 130 15.74 24.78 8.96
CA CYS A 130 16.05 26.11 8.43
C CYS A 130 17.36 26.12 7.64
N ASN A 131 18.39 25.42 8.12
CA ASN A 131 19.67 25.32 7.42
C ASN A 131 19.53 24.59 6.07
N GLN A 132 18.76 23.50 6.01
CA GLN A 132 18.49 22.78 4.77
C GLN A 132 17.73 23.65 3.76
N LEU A 133 16.67 24.32 4.19
CA LEU A 133 15.90 25.22 3.33
C LEU A 133 16.76 26.36 2.78
N THR A 134 17.65 26.90 3.62
CA THR A 134 18.54 27.99 3.21
C THR A 134 19.55 27.52 2.15
N GLN A 135 20.04 26.28 2.24
CA GLN A 135 20.92 25.68 1.22
C GLN A 135 20.21 25.54 -0.15
N GLU A 136 18.89 25.32 -0.13
CA GLU A 136 18.03 25.29 -1.32
C GLU A 136 17.55 26.68 -1.76
N GLY A 137 18.05 27.76 -1.12
CA GLY A 137 17.67 29.14 -1.45
C GLY A 137 16.29 29.57 -0.97
N ILE A 138 15.69 28.82 -0.04
CA ILE A 138 14.34 29.04 0.49
C ILE A 138 14.43 29.74 1.85
N THR A 139 13.83 30.92 1.96
CA THR A 139 13.86 31.74 3.19
C THR A 139 12.56 31.69 3.99
N ASP A 140 11.43 31.40 3.33
CA ASP A 140 10.12 31.30 3.97
C ASP A 140 9.57 29.87 3.84
N PRO A 141 9.54 29.08 4.93
CA PRO A 141 8.95 27.75 4.95
C PRO A 141 7.52 27.70 4.41
N ARG A 142 6.74 28.80 4.50
CA ARG A 142 5.34 28.85 4.02
C ARG A 142 5.23 28.75 2.49
N THR A 143 6.32 29.01 1.78
CA THR A 143 6.41 28.88 0.31
C THR A 143 6.69 27.45 -0.12
N VAL A 144 7.07 26.56 0.80
CA VAL A 144 7.35 25.16 0.53
C VAL A 144 6.02 24.40 0.37
N LEU A 145 5.90 23.64 -0.72
CA LEU A 145 4.80 22.70 -0.92
C LEU A 145 5.04 21.43 -0.11
N VAL A 146 6.25 20.89 -0.19
CA VAL A 146 6.67 19.72 0.58
C VAL A 146 8.16 19.79 0.86
N ALA A 147 8.56 19.42 2.08
CA ALA A 147 9.93 19.06 2.41
C ALA A 147 9.91 17.75 3.21
N MET A 148 10.83 16.83 2.91
CA MET A 148 10.90 15.54 3.56
C MET A 148 12.31 14.97 3.59
N ILE A 149 12.54 14.02 4.48
CA ILE A 149 13.61 13.04 4.34
C ILE A 149 13.04 11.83 3.58
N ASP A 150 13.67 11.45 2.47
CA ASP A 150 13.23 10.30 1.67
C ASP A 150 13.62 8.94 2.30
N THR A 151 13.30 7.84 1.59
CA THR A 151 13.60 6.48 2.06
C THR A 151 15.10 6.19 2.17
N GLY A 152 15.93 6.93 1.43
CA GLY A 152 17.38 6.87 1.45
C GLY A 152 18.04 7.77 2.51
N GLY A 153 17.26 8.60 3.20
CA GLY A 153 17.76 9.56 4.19
C GLY A 153 18.17 10.91 3.61
N GLN A 154 17.84 11.20 2.35
CA GLN A 154 18.18 12.46 1.68
C GLN A 154 17.08 13.50 1.88
N PHE A 155 17.47 14.76 2.03
CA PHE A 155 16.53 15.87 2.08
C PHE A 155 16.01 16.17 0.67
N TYR A 156 14.70 16.27 0.54
CA TYR A 156 14.01 16.70 -0.67
C TYR A 156 13.09 17.86 -0.31
N CYS A 157 13.05 18.89 -1.15
CA CYS A 157 12.06 19.95 -1.03
C CYS A 157 11.54 20.43 -2.38
N GLN A 158 10.32 20.97 -2.36
CA GLN A 158 9.67 21.59 -3.51
C GLN A 158 8.86 22.78 -3.05
N THR A 159 8.97 23.91 -3.75
CA THR A 159 8.18 25.12 -3.50
C THR A 159 6.82 25.07 -4.21
N LYS A 160 5.87 25.85 -3.70
CA LYS A 160 4.58 26.08 -4.34
C LYS A 160 4.80 26.77 -5.69
N PRO A 161 3.96 26.48 -6.71
CA PRO A 161 4.00 27.20 -7.96
C PRO A 161 3.86 28.71 -7.69
N SER A 162 4.83 29.51 -8.13
CA SER A 162 4.68 30.96 -8.15
C SER A 162 3.57 31.33 -9.13
N ALA A 163 2.61 32.15 -8.70
CA ALA A 163 1.43 32.56 -9.49
C ALA A 163 1.74 33.41 -10.75
N THR A 164 2.92 33.30 -11.36
CA THR A 164 3.42 34.22 -12.39
C THR A 164 3.82 33.54 -13.71
N LYS A 165 3.51 32.26 -13.96
CA LYS A 165 3.79 31.64 -15.27
C LYS A 165 2.72 30.63 -15.74
N GLU A 166 1.45 31.03 -15.74
CA GLU A 166 0.40 30.34 -16.51
C GLU A 166 -0.29 31.25 -17.55
N SER A 167 0.13 32.51 -17.69
CA SER A 167 -0.37 33.40 -18.75
C SER A 167 0.67 33.57 -19.87
N GLN A 168 1.09 32.48 -20.51
CA GLN A 168 1.64 32.47 -21.88
C GLN A 168 2.09 31.05 -22.28
N SER A 169 1.17 30.27 -22.83
CA SER A 169 1.39 29.32 -23.93
C SER A 169 0.05 28.97 -24.55
#